data_AF-A0A497FX75-F1
#
_entry.id   AF-A0A497FX75-F1
#
_cell.length_a   1.000
_cell.length_b   1.000
_cell.length_c   1.000
_cell.angle_alpha   90.00
_cell.angle_beta   90.00
_cell.angle_gamma   90.00
#
_symmetry.space_group_name_H-M   'P 1'
#
loop_
_entity.id
_entity.type
_entity.pdbx_description
1 polymer ?
#
loop_
_entity_poly.entity_id
_entity_poly.type
_entity_poly.pdbx_seq_one_letter_code
_entity_poly.pdbx_strand_id
1 'polypeptide(L)'
;MGAETKKVEIAKGLTPRAIVWSLILSIIMVWLCTQVYFTTGAFSFFNPWPYSHTVGAQIVETVGLLTLVVLLTSLLGKTFRLTPQELTVIMTACLIAAMPVGPYVAHWTMNFALGANKPGIAEAVAHLVPKIWVPPAEATTNYLIGGPVPWDILAPYLVTWIIAWTLWGYLNIAFSLLWRRSVIDIEKLPFPYAVAGVEFINIATGEDKPKFLNIKEYVGKSFWVSFIIGFFAYLPLAIRIAIPWFPVPVMKGSAYLRNWWMINFYDELKGLAPWAPWAIWPIPEVTALAYLVPIDILFTVVAAYAFFFYIFPPIEFSLGIAPPPPPGGFSDWYHAYKFYARKVGLKPQAIFETGGIWAFAIFSIIFHWKYIREIIDYIKKPPADEKEAEPLSYKALFSMFALFFIIYCGFMISMGVPAGLAPILLILTCLIF
;
A
#
# COMPACT_ATOMS: atom_id res chain seq x y z
N MET A 1 0.01 43.99 27.03
CA MET A 1 1.14 43.39 26.30
C MET A 1 0.56 42.46 25.26
N GLY A 2 0.50 42.91 24.00
CA GLY A 2 -0.02 42.11 22.90
C GLY A 2 0.99 41.02 22.55
N ALA A 3 0.53 39.78 22.47
CA ALA A 3 1.32 38.70 21.91
C ALA A 3 1.45 38.96 20.41
N GLU A 4 2.63 39.35 19.96
CA GLU A 4 2.97 39.34 18.54
C GLU A 4 2.85 37.90 18.04
N THR A 5 1.77 37.62 17.32
CA THR A 5 1.67 36.46 16.44
C THR A 5 2.74 36.62 15.36
N LYS A 6 3.95 36.10 15.64
CA LYS A 6 4.98 35.93 14.61
C LYS A 6 4.33 35.19 13.44
N LYS A 7 4.10 35.90 12.33
CA LYS A 7 3.80 35.28 11.04
C LYS A 7 4.94 34.31 10.75
N VAL A 8 4.68 33.01 10.89
CA VAL A 8 5.60 31.97 10.47
C VAL A 8 5.61 32.04 8.95
N GLU A 9 6.65 32.67 8.40
CA GLU A 9 6.86 32.68 6.95
C GLU A 9 7.17 31.24 6.53
N ILE A 10 6.22 30.59 5.87
CA ILE A 10 6.37 29.20 5.43
C ILE A 10 7.44 29.19 4.33
N ALA A 11 8.64 28.75 4.68
CA ALA A 11 9.73 28.58 3.73
C ALA A 11 9.29 27.67 2.57
N LYS A 12 9.69 28.00 1.34
CA LYS A 12 9.36 27.19 0.15
C LYS A 12 10.04 25.82 0.23
N GLY A 13 9.25 24.75 0.31
CA GLY A 13 9.75 23.37 0.29
C GLY A 13 10.09 22.85 -1.11
N LEU A 14 9.43 23.36 -2.15
CA LEU A 14 9.63 22.94 -3.54
C LEU A 14 10.87 23.63 -4.14
N THR A 15 12.05 23.21 -3.72
CA THR A 15 13.34 23.69 -4.25
C THR A 15 13.85 22.77 -5.37
N PRO A 16 14.78 23.23 -6.23
CA PRO A 16 15.42 22.35 -7.22
C PRO A 16 16.05 21.11 -6.59
N ARG A 17 16.63 21.25 -5.38
CA ARG A 17 17.21 20.12 -4.64
C ARG A 17 16.16 19.11 -4.23
N ALA A 18 15.03 19.58 -3.68
CA ALA A 18 13.91 18.71 -3.31
C ALA A 18 13.33 17.99 -4.53
N ILE A 19 13.21 18.67 -5.67
CA ILE A 19 12.73 18.06 -6.92
C ILE A 19 13.68 16.96 -7.40
N VAL A 20 14.99 17.22 -7.42
CA VAL A 20 16.00 16.24 -7.84
C VAL A 20 15.96 15.00 -6.94
N TRP A 21 15.97 15.18 -5.62
CA TRP A 21 15.85 14.06 -4.68
C TRP A 21 14.52 13.32 -4.81
N SER A 22 13.41 14.04 -4.96
CA SER A 22 12.08 13.45 -5.16
C SER A 22 12.07 12.55 -6.40
N LEU A 23 12.63 13.01 -7.51
CA LEU A 23 12.69 12.24 -8.76
C LEU A 23 13.53 10.98 -8.59
N ILE A 24 14.75 11.11 -8.06
CA ILE A 24 15.67 9.98 -7.85
C ILE A 24 15.03 8.94 -6.93
N LEU A 25 14.54 9.37 -5.77
CA LEU A 25 13.95 8.45 -4.80
C LEU A 25 12.63 7.84 -5.28
N SER A 26 11.83 8.56 -6.06
CA SER A 26 10.61 7.98 -6.65
C SER A 26 10.94 6.86 -7.63
N ILE A 27 11.96 7.02 -8.48
CA ILE A 27 12.43 5.97 -9.39
C ILE A 27 12.94 4.75 -8.61
N ILE A 28 13.75 4.99 -7.57
CA ILE A 28 14.24 3.92 -6.70
C ILE A 28 13.09 3.22 -5.99
N MET A 29 12.13 3.97 -5.46
CA MET A 29 10.97 3.43 -4.75
C MET A 29 10.13 2.54 -5.66
N VAL A 30 9.85 2.98 -6.88
CA VAL A 30 9.18 2.18 -7.91
C VAL A 30 9.98 0.92 -8.24
N TRP A 31 11.29 1.02 -8.41
CA TRP A 31 12.13 -0.14 -8.75
C TRP A 31 12.21 -1.19 -7.61
N LEU A 32 12.39 -0.74 -6.37
CA LEU A 32 12.39 -1.60 -5.17
C LEU A 32 11.04 -2.28 -5.00
N CYS A 33 9.98 -1.46 -4.99
CA CYS A 33 8.59 -1.90 -5.03
C CYS A 33 8.20 -2.33 -6.45
N THR A 34 9.04 -2.98 -7.24
CA THR A 34 8.60 -3.73 -8.43
C THR A 34 9.55 -4.87 -8.66
N GLN A 35 10.63 -4.55 -9.35
CA GLN A 35 11.55 -5.52 -9.89
C GLN A 35 12.21 -6.30 -8.77
N VAL A 36 12.66 -5.63 -7.71
CA VAL A 36 13.38 -6.31 -6.63
C VAL A 36 12.46 -7.27 -5.89
N TYR A 37 11.27 -6.85 -5.48
CA TYR A 37 10.35 -7.78 -4.82
C TYR A 37 9.83 -8.88 -5.73
N PHE A 38 9.47 -8.62 -6.99
CA PHE A 38 8.99 -9.72 -7.84
C PHE A 38 10.10 -10.73 -8.15
N THR A 39 11.35 -10.28 -8.24
CA THR A 39 12.50 -11.15 -8.50
C THR A 39 12.94 -11.92 -7.25
N THR A 40 12.90 -11.30 -6.07
CA THR A 40 13.54 -11.84 -4.87
C THR A 40 12.55 -12.15 -3.75
N GLY A 41 11.39 -11.50 -3.72
CA GLY A 41 10.48 -11.48 -2.58
C GLY A 41 11.00 -10.69 -1.37
N ALA A 42 12.15 -10.00 -1.51
CA ALA A 42 12.63 -9.02 -0.53
C ALA A 42 11.97 -7.66 -0.82
N PHE A 43 11.74 -6.85 0.22
CA PHE A 43 10.98 -5.58 0.24
C PHE A 43 9.46 -5.74 0.37
N SER A 44 8.80 -4.79 1.04
CA SER A 44 7.35 -4.80 1.17
C SER A 44 6.70 -3.99 0.07
N PHE A 45 5.44 -4.32 -0.22
CA PHE A 45 4.64 -3.67 -1.23
C PHE A 45 3.31 -3.20 -0.63
N PHE A 46 2.78 -2.09 -1.15
CA PHE A 46 1.34 -1.86 -1.07
C PHE A 46 0.69 -2.76 -2.10
N ASN A 47 0.01 -3.81 -1.65
CA ASN A 47 -0.92 -4.51 -2.51
C ASN A 47 -2.35 -4.31 -1.94
N PRO A 48 -3.22 -3.58 -2.67
CA PRO A 48 -4.60 -3.33 -2.29
C PRO A 48 -5.47 -4.56 -2.56
N TRP A 49 -4.94 -5.57 -3.27
CA TRP A 49 -5.49 -6.89 -3.13
C TRP A 49 -5.16 -7.37 -1.72
N PRO A 50 -6.14 -7.91 -1.01
CA PRO A 50 -6.09 -8.20 0.43
C PRO A 50 -5.15 -9.35 0.83
N TYR A 51 -4.22 -9.66 -0.05
CA TYR A 51 -3.18 -10.66 0.07
C TYR A 51 -1.90 -10.14 0.74
N SER A 52 -1.75 -8.83 0.94
CA SER A 52 -0.64 -8.26 1.70
C SER A 52 -1.14 -7.34 2.80
N HIS A 53 -0.88 -7.78 4.04
CA HIS A 53 -1.27 -7.18 5.31
C HIS A 53 -0.50 -5.89 5.64
N THR A 54 -0.15 -5.08 4.64
CA THR A 54 0.90 -4.05 4.71
C THR A 54 0.38 -2.68 4.27
N VAL A 55 -0.89 -2.38 4.57
CA VAL A 55 -1.42 -1.01 4.45
C VAL A 55 -0.54 -0.09 5.30
N GLY A 56 0.00 0.95 4.65
CA GLY A 56 0.90 1.91 5.27
C GLY A 56 2.30 1.39 5.62
N ALA A 57 2.67 0.16 5.24
CA ALA A 57 4.05 -0.32 5.36
C ALA A 57 5.03 0.54 4.55
N GLN A 58 4.56 1.19 3.49
CA GLN A 58 5.33 2.05 2.59
C GLN A 58 6.00 3.22 3.31
N ILE A 59 5.48 3.59 4.48
CA ILE A 59 6.14 4.59 5.32
C ILE A 59 7.51 4.11 5.80
N VAL A 60 7.70 2.80 5.99
CA VAL A 60 8.96 2.21 6.45
C VAL A 60 10.02 2.38 5.38
N GLU A 61 9.73 2.00 4.13
CA GLU A 61 10.64 2.23 3.01
C GLU A 61 10.88 3.73 2.80
N THR A 62 9.82 4.55 2.87
CA THR A 62 9.94 6.01 2.71
C THR A 62 10.87 6.61 3.76
N VAL A 63 10.66 6.29 5.04
CA VAL A 63 11.52 6.75 6.15
C VAL A 63 12.93 6.19 6.02
N GLY A 64 13.09 4.94 5.55
CA GLY A 64 14.40 4.36 5.24
C GLY A 64 15.16 5.13 4.15
N LEU A 65 14.49 5.47 3.05
CA LEU A 65 15.08 6.28 1.97
C LEU A 65 15.39 7.71 2.44
N LEU A 66 14.51 8.33 3.21
CA LEU A 66 14.76 9.64 3.81
C LEU A 66 15.96 9.59 4.78
N THR A 67 16.09 8.52 5.57
CA THR A 67 17.25 8.30 6.44
C THR A 67 18.54 8.28 5.63
N LEU A 68 18.57 7.58 4.50
CA LEU A 68 19.72 7.56 3.61
C LEU A 68 20.05 8.96 3.06
N VAL A 69 19.05 9.71 2.61
CA VAL A 69 19.26 11.08 2.10
C VAL A 69 19.78 12.01 3.19
N VAL A 70 19.20 11.97 4.39
CA VAL A 70 19.64 12.80 5.52
C VAL A 70 21.05 12.43 5.94
N LEU A 71 21.40 11.14 5.96
CA LEU A 71 22.75 10.67 6.21
C LEU A 71 23.74 11.24 5.18
N LEU A 72 23.48 11.04 3.89
CA LEU A 72 24.36 11.49 2.80
C LEU A 72 24.53 13.01 2.82
N THR A 73 23.43 13.76 2.90
CA THR A 73 23.47 15.23 2.93
C THR A 73 24.16 15.76 4.19
N SER A 74 24.03 15.07 5.33
CA SER A 74 24.73 15.44 6.55
C SER A 74 26.24 15.17 6.49
N LEU A 75 26.67 14.11 5.80
CA LEU A 75 28.08 13.81 5.55
C LEU A 75 28.75 14.83 4.61
N LEU A 76 27.99 15.40 3.66
CA LEU A 76 28.47 16.45 2.75
C LEU A 76 28.60 17.83 3.43
N GLY A 77 28.06 18.00 4.64
CA GLY A 77 28.19 19.22 5.45
C GLY A 77 26.90 20.02 5.59
N LYS A 78 26.92 21.04 6.48
CA LYS A 78 25.72 21.82 6.87
C LYS A 78 24.99 22.45 5.67
N THR A 79 25.71 22.89 4.63
CA THR A 79 25.14 23.54 3.43
C THR A 79 24.26 22.61 2.58
N PHE A 80 24.52 21.31 2.59
CA PHE A 80 23.79 20.32 1.79
C PHE A 80 22.56 19.76 2.50
N ARG A 81 22.40 20.06 3.80
CA ARG A 81 21.26 19.59 4.57
C ARG A 81 19.96 20.18 4.04
N LEU A 82 18.93 19.33 4.09
CA LEU A 82 17.60 19.66 3.63
C LEU A 82 16.79 20.26 4.78
N THR A 83 15.93 21.22 4.44
CA THR A 83 14.99 21.81 5.40
C THR A 83 13.84 20.84 5.70
N PRO A 84 13.08 21.03 6.79
CA PRO A 84 11.86 20.26 7.04
C PRO A 84 10.89 20.29 5.86
N GLN A 85 10.73 21.44 5.20
CA GLN A 85 9.82 21.60 4.06
C GLN A 85 10.31 20.85 2.82
N GLU A 86 11.63 20.84 2.55
CA GLU A 86 12.20 20.03 1.47
C GLU A 86 12.02 18.53 1.74
N LEU A 87 12.24 18.07 2.98
CA LEU A 87 12.02 16.67 3.36
C LEU A 87 10.54 16.27 3.27
N THR A 88 9.60 17.15 3.62
CA THR A 88 8.16 16.91 3.44
C THR A 88 7.79 16.72 1.98
N VAL A 89 8.36 17.52 1.07
CA VAL A 89 8.15 17.34 -0.38
C VAL A 89 8.69 16.00 -0.84
N ILE A 90 9.91 15.64 -0.45
CA ILE A 90 10.54 14.37 -0.82
C ILE A 90 9.75 13.18 -0.27
N MET A 91 9.32 13.24 0.99
CA MET A 91 8.47 12.23 1.62
C MET A 91 7.17 12.04 0.85
N THR A 92 6.51 13.15 0.49
CA THR A 92 5.25 13.13 -0.27
C THR A 92 5.45 12.48 -1.63
N ALA A 93 6.51 12.84 -2.35
CA ALA A 93 6.85 12.22 -3.63
C ALA A 93 7.11 10.72 -3.50
N CYS A 94 7.85 10.29 -2.47
CA CYS A 94 8.10 8.87 -2.20
C CYS A 94 6.81 8.11 -1.87
N LEU A 95 5.92 8.68 -1.05
CA LEU A 95 4.64 8.06 -0.72
C LEU A 95 3.74 7.91 -1.97
N ILE A 96 3.72 8.92 -2.84
CA ILE A 96 3.02 8.85 -4.13
C ILE A 96 3.66 7.80 -5.04
N ALA A 97 4.98 7.70 -5.08
CA ALA A 97 5.70 6.68 -5.85
C ALA A 97 5.51 5.26 -5.28
N ALA A 98 5.28 5.15 -3.97
CA ALA A 98 5.01 3.92 -3.26
C ALA A 98 3.55 3.45 -3.37
N MET A 99 2.63 4.34 -3.77
CA MET A 99 1.25 3.98 -4.12
C MET A 99 1.23 2.90 -5.22
N PRO A 100 0.16 2.08 -5.29
CA PRO A 100 0.25 0.65 -5.54
C PRO A 100 0.92 0.22 -6.86
N VAL A 101 2.26 0.18 -6.91
CA VAL A 101 2.96 -0.47 -8.02
C VAL A 101 2.76 -2.00 -8.01
N GLY A 102 2.38 -2.56 -6.86
CA GLY A 102 2.15 -3.99 -6.62
C GLY A 102 0.97 -4.58 -7.39
N PRO A 103 -0.25 -4.03 -7.30
CA PRO A 103 -1.34 -4.41 -8.18
C PRO A 103 -1.13 -3.91 -9.61
N TYR A 104 -0.33 -2.88 -9.90
CA TYR A 104 -0.03 -2.52 -11.31
C TYR A 104 0.69 -3.68 -12.00
N VAL A 105 1.72 -4.23 -11.35
CA VAL A 105 2.47 -5.37 -11.88
C VAL A 105 1.73 -6.69 -11.66
N ALA A 106 1.03 -6.92 -10.54
CA ALA A 106 0.25 -8.14 -10.36
C ALA A 106 -0.98 -8.19 -11.29
N HIS A 107 -1.63 -7.05 -11.56
CA HIS A 107 -2.70 -6.96 -12.55
C HIS A 107 -2.15 -7.22 -13.95
N TRP A 108 -1.02 -6.61 -14.30
CA TRP A 108 -0.34 -6.87 -15.57
C TRP A 108 0.12 -8.34 -15.70
N THR A 109 0.92 -8.85 -14.78
CA THR A 109 1.47 -10.20 -14.86
C THR A 109 0.40 -11.28 -14.65
N MET A 110 -0.50 -11.16 -13.67
CA MET A 110 -1.48 -12.22 -13.37
C MET A 110 -2.73 -12.14 -14.23
N ASN A 111 -3.28 -10.96 -14.51
CA ASN A 111 -4.50 -10.85 -15.33
C ASN A 111 -4.16 -10.73 -16.82
N PHE A 112 -3.07 -10.07 -17.21
CA PHE A 112 -2.79 -9.82 -18.64
C PHE A 112 -1.88 -10.87 -19.24
N ALA A 113 -0.77 -11.21 -18.59
CA ALA A 113 0.17 -12.19 -19.12
C ALA A 113 -0.24 -13.63 -18.80
N LEU A 114 -0.72 -13.93 -17.59
CA LEU A 114 -1.12 -15.29 -17.22
C LEU A 114 -2.59 -15.58 -17.52
N GLY A 115 -3.49 -14.62 -17.25
CA GLY A 115 -4.93 -14.76 -17.50
C GLY A 115 -5.31 -14.90 -18.97
N ALA A 116 -4.60 -14.21 -19.88
CA ALA A 116 -4.82 -14.33 -21.32
C ALA A 116 -4.22 -15.60 -21.96
N ASN A 117 -3.26 -16.24 -21.29
CA ASN A 117 -2.53 -17.39 -21.83
C ASN A 117 -2.91 -18.73 -21.19
N LYS A 118 -3.55 -18.74 -20.01
CA LYS A 118 -3.88 -19.99 -19.32
C LYS A 118 -5.17 -20.60 -19.89
N PRO A 119 -5.11 -21.79 -20.53
CA PRO A 119 -6.30 -22.48 -21.04
C PRO A 119 -7.33 -22.68 -19.92
N GLY A 120 -8.62 -22.55 -20.25
CA GLY A 120 -9.73 -22.57 -19.28
C GLY A 120 -10.01 -21.23 -18.57
N ILE A 121 -9.01 -20.40 -18.26
CA ILE A 121 -9.25 -19.05 -17.71
C ILE A 121 -9.58 -18.08 -18.83
N ALA A 122 -8.73 -18.03 -19.87
CA ALA A 122 -8.92 -17.14 -21.01
C ALA A 122 -10.30 -17.35 -21.66
N GLU A 123 -10.71 -18.61 -21.85
CA GLU A 123 -12.03 -18.98 -22.39
C GLU A 123 -13.18 -18.53 -21.48
N ALA A 124 -13.04 -18.71 -20.17
CA ALA A 124 -14.08 -18.36 -19.20
C ALA A 124 -14.31 -16.85 -19.06
N VAL A 125 -13.31 -16.01 -19.34
CA VAL A 125 -13.42 -14.55 -19.14
C VAL A 125 -13.30 -13.73 -20.43
N ALA A 126 -12.98 -14.34 -21.57
CA ALA A 126 -12.79 -13.63 -22.85
C ALA A 126 -14.01 -12.78 -23.26
N HIS A 127 -15.22 -13.18 -22.86
CA HIS A 127 -16.44 -12.44 -23.14
C HIS A 127 -16.66 -11.23 -22.21
N LEU A 128 -15.92 -11.15 -21.10
CA LEU A 128 -16.00 -10.08 -20.11
C LEU A 128 -14.87 -9.05 -20.24
N VAL A 129 -13.76 -9.42 -20.90
CA VAL A 129 -12.55 -8.58 -20.98
C VAL A 129 -12.45 -7.93 -22.37
N PRO A 130 -12.60 -6.61 -22.48
CA PRO A 130 -12.43 -5.91 -23.74
C PRO A 130 -10.99 -6.07 -24.25
N LYS A 131 -10.84 -6.26 -25.57
CA LYS A 131 -9.52 -6.51 -26.20
C LYS A 131 -8.51 -5.38 -25.99
N ILE A 132 -8.97 -4.14 -25.80
CA ILE A 132 -8.10 -2.99 -25.53
C ILE A 132 -7.46 -3.06 -24.13
N TRP A 133 -7.99 -3.90 -23.23
CA TRP A 133 -7.46 -3.99 -21.87
C TRP A 133 -6.18 -4.80 -21.89
N VAL A 134 -6.10 -5.89 -22.65
CA VAL A 134 -5.07 -6.91 -22.51
C VAL A 134 -4.36 -7.17 -23.85
N PRO A 135 -3.01 -7.20 -23.89
CA PRO A 135 -2.27 -7.56 -25.10
C PRO A 135 -2.55 -8.99 -25.55
N PRO A 136 -2.36 -9.30 -26.85
CA PRO A 136 -2.55 -10.65 -27.35
C PRO A 136 -1.56 -11.64 -26.71
N ALA A 137 -1.97 -12.91 -26.65
CA ALA A 137 -1.20 -14.03 -26.09
C ALA A 137 0.22 -14.15 -26.68
N GLU A 138 0.37 -13.90 -27.98
CA GLU A 138 1.66 -13.94 -28.67
C GLU A 138 2.66 -12.91 -28.12
N ALA A 139 2.20 -11.71 -27.76
CA ALA A 139 3.05 -10.65 -27.23
C ALA A 139 3.49 -10.88 -25.78
N THR A 140 2.73 -11.69 -25.05
CA THR A 140 2.96 -12.01 -23.63
C THR A 140 3.69 -13.33 -23.43
N THR A 141 3.79 -14.18 -24.45
CA THR A 141 4.56 -15.43 -24.38
C THR A 141 6.05 -15.15 -24.16
N ASN A 142 6.62 -14.15 -24.86
CA ASN A 142 8.02 -13.76 -24.68
C ASN A 142 8.35 -13.33 -23.25
N TYR A 143 7.38 -12.73 -22.54
CA TYR A 143 7.53 -12.38 -21.13
C TYR A 143 7.70 -13.62 -20.23
N LEU A 144 7.03 -14.73 -20.55
CA LEU A 144 7.09 -15.97 -19.75
C LEU A 144 8.38 -16.78 -19.99
N ILE A 145 8.96 -16.68 -21.18
CA ILE A 145 10.12 -17.48 -21.59
C ILE A 145 11.44 -16.69 -21.62
N GLY A 146 11.42 -15.40 -21.29
CA GLY A 146 12.60 -14.53 -21.34
C GLY A 146 13.02 -14.14 -22.77
N GLY A 147 12.06 -14.06 -23.70
CA GLY A 147 12.26 -13.65 -25.09
C GLY A 147 12.32 -12.13 -25.29
N PRO A 148 12.57 -11.66 -26.54
CA PRO A 148 12.63 -10.23 -26.84
C PRO A 148 11.27 -9.56 -26.58
N VAL A 149 11.31 -8.31 -26.09
CA VAL A 149 10.10 -7.54 -25.76
C VAL A 149 9.49 -6.94 -27.04
N PRO A 150 8.24 -7.31 -27.42
CA PRO A 150 7.57 -6.75 -28.59
C PRO A 150 6.98 -5.38 -28.29
N TRP A 151 7.83 -4.35 -28.28
CA TRP A 151 7.46 -2.98 -27.89
C TRP A 151 6.36 -2.37 -28.77
N ASP A 152 6.36 -2.70 -30.06
CA ASP A 152 5.35 -2.27 -31.02
C ASP A 152 3.95 -2.75 -30.64
N ILE A 153 3.84 -4.00 -30.16
CA ILE A 153 2.56 -4.57 -29.71
C ILE A 153 2.21 -4.08 -28.31
N LEU A 154 3.18 -3.97 -27.40
CA LEU A 154 2.92 -3.66 -25.99
C LEU A 154 2.69 -2.17 -25.72
N ALA A 155 3.30 -1.26 -26.50
CA ALA A 155 3.24 0.18 -26.24
C ALA A 155 1.82 0.75 -26.13
N PRO A 156 0.85 0.41 -27.00
CA PRO A 156 -0.52 0.92 -26.87
C PRO A 156 -1.18 0.56 -25.54
N TYR A 157 -0.96 -0.65 -25.05
CA TYR A 157 -1.47 -1.10 -23.75
C TYR A 157 -0.79 -0.34 -22.62
N LEU A 158 0.54 -0.21 -22.65
CA LEU A 158 1.28 0.56 -21.64
C LEU A 158 0.77 2.00 -21.56
N VAL A 159 0.59 2.67 -22.70
CA VAL A 159 0.05 4.04 -22.76
C VAL A 159 -1.36 4.09 -22.18
N THR A 160 -2.23 3.16 -22.56
CA THR A 160 -3.61 3.07 -22.06
C THR A 160 -3.63 3.01 -20.53
N TRP A 161 -2.81 2.14 -19.93
CA TRP A 161 -2.79 1.98 -18.48
C TRP A 161 -2.06 3.10 -17.75
N ILE A 162 -1.02 3.71 -18.34
CA ILE A 162 -0.43 4.95 -17.81
C ILE A 162 -1.50 6.04 -17.71
N ILE A 163 -2.31 6.23 -18.76
CA ILE A 163 -3.41 7.20 -18.76
C ILE A 163 -4.43 6.84 -17.68
N ALA A 164 -4.88 5.58 -17.64
CA ALA A 164 -5.86 5.10 -16.66
C ALA A 164 -5.41 5.42 -15.23
N TRP A 165 -4.20 5.02 -14.86
CA TRP A 165 -3.70 5.18 -13.49
C TRP A 165 -3.36 6.63 -13.14
N THR A 166 -2.92 7.42 -14.12
CA THR A 166 -2.68 8.85 -13.92
C THR A 166 -3.99 9.57 -13.63
N LEU A 167 -5.04 9.34 -14.42
CA LEU A 167 -6.37 9.90 -14.19
C LEU A 167 -6.95 9.46 -12.85
N TRP A 168 -6.80 8.17 -12.52
CA TRP A 168 -7.20 7.61 -11.23
C TRP A 168 -6.48 8.30 -10.07
N GLY A 169 -5.16 8.49 -10.17
CA GLY A 169 -4.35 9.17 -9.15
C GLY A 169 -4.79 10.61 -8.93
N TYR A 170 -4.98 11.38 -10.00
CA TYR A 170 -5.46 12.77 -9.88
C TYR A 170 -6.87 12.87 -9.32
N LEU A 171 -7.76 11.95 -9.68
CA LEU A 171 -9.11 11.86 -9.11
C LEU A 171 -9.04 11.64 -7.59
N ASN A 172 -8.22 10.69 -7.13
CA ASN A 172 -8.08 10.38 -5.70
C ASN A 172 -7.41 11.51 -4.93
N ILE A 173 -6.42 12.22 -5.51
CA ILE A 173 -5.82 13.41 -4.90
C ILE A 173 -6.88 14.50 -4.74
N ALA A 174 -7.66 14.77 -5.78
CA ALA A 174 -8.74 15.77 -5.74
C ALA A 174 -9.78 15.42 -4.68
N PHE A 175 -10.19 14.14 -4.64
CA PHE A 175 -11.13 13.63 -3.66
C PHE A 175 -10.58 13.76 -2.23
N SER A 176 -9.36 13.26 -1.97
CA SER A 176 -8.73 13.30 -0.65
C SER A 176 -8.60 14.73 -0.09
N LEU A 177 -8.26 15.69 -0.94
CA LEU A 177 -8.14 17.10 -0.55
C LEU A 177 -9.49 17.73 -0.17
N LEU A 178 -10.61 17.28 -0.76
CA LEU A 178 -11.95 17.73 -0.35
C LEU A 178 -12.31 17.28 1.07
N TRP A 179 -11.79 16.13 1.51
CA TRP A 179 -12.06 15.55 2.83
C TRP A 179 -11.04 15.93 3.89
N ARG A 180 -9.88 16.47 3.49
CA ARG A 180 -8.76 16.77 4.39
C ARG A 180 -9.17 17.60 5.59
N ARG A 181 -9.97 18.66 5.44
CA ARG A 181 -10.41 19.49 6.58
C ARG A 181 -11.23 18.69 7.58
N SER A 182 -12.22 17.95 7.10
CA SER A 182 -13.10 17.15 7.96
C SER A 182 -12.30 16.12 8.75
N VAL A 183 -11.39 15.40 8.08
CA VAL A 183 -10.63 14.30 8.69
C VAL A 183 -9.48 14.82 9.57
N ILE A 184 -8.71 15.81 9.10
CA ILE A 184 -7.49 16.29 9.77
C ILE A 184 -7.77 17.40 10.78
N ASP A 185 -8.57 18.42 10.42
CA ASP A 185 -8.70 19.63 11.24
C ASP A 185 -9.88 19.54 12.22
N ILE A 186 -11.01 18.97 11.77
CA ILE A 186 -12.24 18.83 12.58
C ILE A 186 -12.14 17.58 13.46
N GLU A 187 -12.06 16.40 12.84
CA GLU A 187 -12.03 15.12 13.57
C GLU A 187 -10.67 14.83 14.21
N LYS A 188 -9.59 15.48 13.72
CA LYS A 188 -8.21 15.26 14.18
C LYS A 188 -7.86 13.77 14.22
N LEU A 189 -8.31 13.05 13.19
CA LEU A 189 -8.07 11.63 13.10
C LEU A 189 -6.56 11.40 13.07
N PRO A 190 -6.03 10.52 13.93
CA PRO A 190 -4.63 10.19 13.87
C PRO A 190 -4.36 9.52 12.53
N PHE A 191 -3.27 9.90 11.88
CA PHE A 191 -2.72 9.19 10.72
C PHE A 191 -1.47 8.47 11.20
N PRO A 192 -1.58 7.24 11.74
CA PRO A 192 -0.46 6.55 12.37
C PRO A 192 0.79 6.50 11.47
N TYR A 193 0.57 6.36 10.17
CA TYR A 193 1.65 6.35 9.18
C TYR A 193 2.27 7.74 8.96
N ALA A 194 1.50 8.82 8.97
CA ALA A 194 2.07 10.17 8.84
C ALA A 194 2.91 10.55 10.08
N VAL A 195 2.52 10.08 11.27
CA VAL A 195 3.24 10.36 12.53
C VAL A 195 4.70 9.90 12.45
N ALA A 196 4.95 8.68 11.94
CA ALA A 196 6.32 8.17 11.81
C ALA A 196 7.19 9.06 10.89
N GLY A 197 6.63 9.54 9.78
CA GLY A 197 7.32 10.46 8.87
C GLY A 197 7.57 11.85 9.48
N VAL A 198 6.57 12.41 10.15
CA VAL A 198 6.67 13.72 10.83
C VAL A 198 7.72 13.67 11.94
N GLU A 199 7.68 12.65 12.80
CA GLU A 199 8.66 12.48 13.87
C GLU A 199 10.07 12.28 13.31
N PHE A 200 10.21 11.53 12.23
CA PHE A 200 11.50 11.39 11.57
C PHE A 200 12.05 12.74 11.07
N ILE A 201 11.22 13.57 10.41
CA ILE A 201 11.64 14.90 9.92
C ILE A 201 12.09 15.78 11.10
N ASN A 202 11.38 15.75 12.22
CA ASN A 202 11.75 16.49 13.44
C ASN A 202 13.10 16.02 14.03
N ILE A 203 13.36 14.72 14.01
CA ILE A 203 14.64 14.13 14.45
C ILE A 203 15.75 14.48 13.45
N ALA A 204 15.46 14.48 12.15
CA ALA A 204 16.39 14.71 11.06
C ALA A 204 16.88 16.17 10.96
N THR A 205 16.05 17.13 11.38
CA THR A 205 16.27 18.57 11.18
C THR A 205 16.72 19.32 12.44
N GLY A 206 17.26 18.60 13.43
CA GLY A 206 17.78 19.19 14.67
C GLY A 206 18.78 20.34 14.46
N GLU A 207 18.79 21.30 15.40
CA GLU A 207 19.47 22.61 15.29
C GLU A 207 20.92 22.54 14.81
N ASP A 208 21.70 21.58 15.30
CA ASP A 208 23.13 21.46 14.95
C ASP A 208 23.48 20.26 14.06
N LYS A 209 22.78 19.15 14.24
CA LYS A 209 22.90 17.91 13.47
C LYS A 209 21.64 17.07 13.69
N PRO A 210 21.32 16.15 12.77
CA PRO A 210 20.26 15.17 13.00
C PRO A 210 20.45 14.48 14.36
N LYS A 211 19.40 14.41 15.18
CA LYS A 211 19.47 13.84 16.53
C LYS A 211 19.86 12.36 16.50
N PHE A 212 19.44 11.64 15.46
CA PHE A 212 19.81 10.24 15.28
C PHE A 212 21.32 10.03 15.05
N LEU A 213 22.06 11.06 14.63
CA LEU A 213 23.53 11.03 14.54
C LEU A 213 24.22 11.31 15.88
N ASN A 214 23.48 11.67 16.94
CA ASN A 214 24.05 11.87 18.26
C ASN A 214 23.93 10.61 19.13
N ILE A 215 24.92 9.70 19.03
CA ILE A 215 24.92 8.42 19.77
C ILE A 215 24.90 8.61 21.30
N LYS A 216 25.31 9.78 21.80
CA LYS A 216 25.26 10.10 23.24
C LYS A 216 23.82 10.36 23.74
N GLU A 217 22.93 10.80 22.86
CA GLU A 217 21.53 11.02 23.19
C GLU A 217 20.75 9.71 23.10
N TYR A 218 19.70 9.58 23.92
CA TYR A 218 18.83 8.40 23.89
C TYR A 218 18.27 8.13 22.48
N VAL A 219 17.82 9.17 21.77
CA VAL A 219 17.26 9.04 20.42
C VAL A 219 18.28 8.46 19.45
N GLY A 220 19.51 8.98 19.43
CA GLY A 220 20.57 8.45 18.56
C GLY A 220 21.01 7.05 18.95
N LYS A 221 21.20 6.78 20.25
CA LYS A 221 21.52 5.44 20.74
C LYS A 221 20.45 4.42 20.33
N SER A 222 19.18 4.72 20.59
CA SER A 222 18.06 3.85 20.26
C SER A 222 17.91 3.64 18.76
N PHE A 223 18.10 4.69 17.95
CA PHE A 223 18.11 4.57 16.49
C PHE A 223 19.17 3.58 16.01
N TRP A 224 20.44 3.73 16.44
CA TRP A 224 21.52 2.88 15.97
C TRP A 224 21.43 1.45 16.51
N VAL A 225 20.97 1.26 17.75
CA VAL A 225 20.71 -0.08 18.29
C VAL A 225 19.63 -0.78 17.46
N SER A 226 18.51 -0.11 17.20
CA SER A 226 17.43 -0.66 16.36
C SER A 226 17.88 -0.90 14.92
N PHE A 227 18.68 0.01 14.35
CA PHE A 227 19.25 -0.16 13.01
C PHE A 227 20.14 -1.38 12.93
N ILE A 228 21.03 -1.59 13.90
CA ILE A 228 21.92 -2.76 13.96
C ILE A 228 21.11 -4.05 14.10
N ILE A 229 20.12 -4.07 15.00
CA ILE A 229 19.22 -5.22 15.17
C ILE A 229 18.50 -5.53 13.85
N GLY A 230 17.91 -4.51 13.21
CA GLY A 230 17.21 -4.66 11.93
C GLY A 230 18.15 -5.12 10.80
N PHE A 231 19.36 -4.56 10.74
CA PHE A 231 20.38 -4.96 9.77
C PHE A 231 20.72 -6.44 9.92
N PHE A 232 21.03 -6.92 11.13
CA PHE A 232 21.35 -8.33 11.35
C PHE A 232 20.14 -9.26 11.22
N ALA A 233 18.94 -8.78 11.52
CA ALA A 233 17.70 -9.51 11.28
C ALA A 233 17.46 -9.79 9.78
N TYR A 234 17.83 -8.85 8.91
CA TYR A 234 17.66 -8.94 7.46
C TYR A 234 18.92 -9.37 6.68
N LEU A 235 20.10 -9.33 7.30
CA LEU A 235 21.36 -9.69 6.66
C LEU A 235 21.36 -11.10 6.07
N PRO A 236 20.89 -12.15 6.77
CA PRO A 236 20.78 -13.48 6.19
C PRO A 236 19.92 -13.54 4.92
N LEU A 237 18.84 -12.75 4.85
CA LEU A 237 18.02 -12.63 3.65
C LEU A 237 18.81 -11.98 2.51
N ALA A 238 19.52 -10.88 2.79
CA ALA A 238 20.38 -10.21 1.82
C ALA A 238 21.49 -11.15 1.28
N ILE A 239 22.09 -11.97 2.16
CA ILE A 239 23.08 -12.97 1.76
C ILE A 239 22.44 -14.00 0.83
N ARG A 240 21.23 -14.49 1.12
CA ARG A 240 20.55 -15.47 0.25
C ARG A 240 20.21 -14.94 -1.13
N ILE A 241 19.94 -13.64 -1.28
CA ILE A 241 19.74 -13.02 -2.59
C ILE A 241 21.01 -13.13 -3.45
N ALA A 242 22.18 -12.93 -2.85
CA ALA A 242 23.48 -13.03 -3.54
C ALA A 242 23.98 -14.49 -3.66
N ILE A 243 23.66 -15.33 -2.69
CA ILE A 243 24.14 -16.70 -2.53
C ILE A 243 22.92 -17.62 -2.33
N PRO A 244 22.31 -18.14 -3.41
CA PRO A 244 21.02 -18.84 -3.35
C PRO A 244 20.98 -20.07 -2.41
N TRP A 245 22.12 -20.70 -2.15
CA TRP A 245 22.26 -21.86 -1.26
C TRP A 245 22.51 -21.50 0.22
N PHE A 246 22.59 -20.20 0.57
CA PHE A 246 22.76 -19.80 1.96
C PHE A 246 21.54 -20.25 2.79
N PRO A 247 21.76 -20.97 3.91
CA PRO A 247 20.67 -21.52 4.70
C PRO A 247 19.92 -20.41 5.42
N VAL A 248 18.60 -20.46 5.32
CA VAL A 248 17.72 -19.49 5.96
C VAL A 248 16.45 -20.18 6.45
N PRO A 249 15.85 -19.71 7.56
CA PRO A 249 14.62 -20.27 8.12
C PRO A 249 13.40 -19.81 7.29
N VAL A 250 13.33 -20.21 6.01
CA VAL A 250 12.13 -20.05 5.19
C VAL A 250 11.25 -21.29 5.30
N MET A 251 9.94 -21.10 5.19
CA MET A 251 8.98 -22.20 5.05
C MET A 251 9.42 -23.19 3.97
N LYS A 252 9.46 -24.49 4.30
CA LYS A 252 9.67 -25.57 3.33
C LYS A 252 8.64 -25.45 2.20
N GLY A 253 9.12 -25.44 0.95
CA GLY A 253 8.28 -25.34 -0.25
C GLY A 253 7.90 -23.92 -0.67
N SER A 254 8.31 -22.87 0.05
CA SER A 254 8.11 -21.50 -0.41
C SER A 254 9.16 -21.08 -1.44
N ALA A 255 8.69 -20.73 -2.64
CA ALA A 255 9.52 -20.12 -3.69
C ALA A 255 9.84 -18.64 -3.41
N TYR A 256 9.16 -18.01 -2.44
CA TYR A 256 9.31 -16.60 -2.13
C TYR A 256 10.06 -16.40 -0.82
N LEU A 257 11.13 -15.60 -0.85
CA LEU A 257 11.85 -15.21 0.37
C LEU A 257 10.97 -14.41 1.35
N ARG A 258 9.80 -13.94 0.91
CA ARG A 258 8.76 -13.28 1.72
C ARG A 258 8.33 -14.10 2.95
N ASN A 259 8.39 -15.43 2.89
CA ASN A 259 8.03 -16.29 4.01
C ASN A 259 9.18 -16.46 5.03
N TRP A 260 10.22 -15.62 4.95
CA TRP A 260 11.34 -15.56 5.90
C TRP A 260 10.87 -15.43 7.35
N TRP A 261 9.91 -14.55 7.61
CA TRP A 261 9.38 -14.32 8.95
C TRP A 261 8.25 -15.27 9.32
N MET A 262 7.91 -16.24 8.47
CA MET A 262 6.79 -17.13 8.74
C MET A 262 7.26 -18.35 9.53
N ILE A 263 6.82 -18.44 10.78
CA ILE A 263 7.13 -19.55 11.67
C ILE A 263 5.98 -20.54 11.63
N ASN A 264 6.26 -21.76 11.18
CA ASN A 264 5.27 -22.84 11.06
C ASN A 264 5.40 -23.78 12.27
N PHE A 265 4.32 -23.92 13.04
CA PHE A 265 4.18 -24.79 14.21
C PHE A 265 3.23 -25.97 13.95
N TYR A 266 2.95 -26.27 12.68
CA TYR A 266 1.96 -27.29 12.35
C TYR A 266 2.33 -28.68 12.88
N ASP A 267 3.59 -29.08 12.79
CA ASP A 267 3.99 -30.42 13.25
C ASP A 267 3.85 -30.58 14.77
N GLU A 268 4.07 -29.50 15.50
CA GLU A 268 3.96 -29.42 16.96
C GLU A 268 2.51 -29.34 17.43
N LEU A 269 1.63 -28.67 16.67
CA LEU A 269 0.28 -28.31 17.12
C LEU A 269 -0.86 -29.03 16.37
N LYS A 270 -0.57 -29.80 15.32
CA LYS A 270 -1.59 -30.55 14.56
C LYS A 270 -2.43 -31.51 15.41
N GLY A 271 -1.90 -31.98 16.54
CA GLY A 271 -2.66 -32.81 17.49
C GLY A 271 -3.79 -32.08 18.21
N LEU A 272 -3.72 -30.74 18.32
CA LEU A 272 -4.78 -29.92 18.93
C LEU A 272 -5.90 -29.62 17.92
N ALA A 273 -5.53 -29.23 16.71
CA ALA A 273 -6.45 -29.00 15.60
C ALA A 273 -5.74 -29.28 14.27
N PRO A 274 -6.02 -30.40 13.59
CA PRO A 274 -5.27 -30.83 12.41
C PRO A 274 -5.50 -29.95 11.18
N TRP A 275 -6.57 -29.15 11.18
CA TRP A 275 -6.92 -28.23 10.09
C TRP A 275 -6.75 -26.75 10.46
N ALA A 276 -6.09 -26.45 11.57
CA ALA A 276 -5.63 -25.09 11.82
C ALA A 276 -4.28 -24.88 11.12
N PRO A 277 -4.01 -23.69 10.57
CA PRO A 277 -2.78 -23.42 9.83
C PRO A 277 -1.52 -23.43 10.70
N TRP A 278 -1.68 -23.20 12.02
CA TRP A 278 -0.62 -23.16 13.04
C TRP A 278 0.67 -22.47 12.55
N ALA A 279 0.56 -21.26 12.03
CA ALA A 279 1.72 -20.49 11.60
C ALA A 279 1.53 -19.01 11.91
N ILE A 280 2.58 -18.37 12.43
CA ILE A 280 2.59 -16.94 12.72
C ILE A 280 3.57 -16.22 11.80
N TRP A 281 3.38 -14.91 11.64
CA TRP A 281 4.20 -14.09 10.75
C TRP A 281 4.69 -12.80 11.44
N PRO A 282 5.63 -12.90 12.41
CA PRO A 282 6.19 -11.75 13.11
C PRO A 282 7.17 -10.95 12.24
N ILE A 283 6.65 -10.26 11.22
CA ILE A 283 7.44 -9.35 10.39
C ILE A 283 7.82 -8.14 11.27
N PRO A 284 9.12 -7.84 11.48
CA PRO A 284 9.56 -6.80 12.41
C PRO A 284 8.97 -5.41 12.11
N GLU A 285 8.94 -5.00 10.86
CA GLU A 285 8.43 -3.69 10.45
C GLU A 285 6.90 -3.58 10.62
N VAL A 286 6.14 -4.63 10.34
CA VAL A 286 4.69 -4.66 10.58
C VAL A 286 4.41 -4.66 12.08
N THR A 287 5.22 -5.39 12.85
CA THR A 287 5.14 -5.41 14.31
C THR A 287 5.43 -4.04 14.89
N ALA A 288 6.44 -3.33 14.38
CA ALA A 288 6.77 -1.97 14.78
C ALA A 288 5.62 -0.99 14.47
N LEU A 289 5.00 -1.09 13.29
CA LEU A 289 3.84 -0.27 12.93
C LEU A 289 2.61 -0.57 13.80
N ALA A 290 2.43 -1.82 14.24
CA ALA A 290 1.33 -2.19 15.11
C ALA A 290 1.37 -1.46 16.47
N TYR A 291 2.56 -1.03 16.94
CA TYR A 291 2.68 -0.19 18.15
C TYR A 291 2.15 1.24 17.97
N LEU A 292 1.91 1.69 16.73
CA LEU A 292 1.30 2.99 16.44
C LEU A 292 -0.23 2.91 16.41
N VAL A 293 -0.80 1.70 16.44
CA VAL A 293 -2.25 1.47 16.39
C VAL A 293 -2.82 1.49 17.81
N PRO A 294 -3.98 2.16 18.06
CA PRO A 294 -4.66 2.12 19.35
C PRO A 294 -4.90 0.69 19.86
N ILE A 295 -4.69 0.48 21.16
CA ILE A 295 -4.77 -0.86 21.80
C ILE A 295 -6.13 -1.52 21.59
N ASP A 296 -7.23 -0.78 21.65
CA ASP A 296 -8.58 -1.34 21.48
C ASP A 296 -8.80 -1.87 20.05
N ILE A 297 -8.25 -1.17 19.06
CA ILE A 297 -8.26 -1.61 17.66
C ILE A 297 -7.38 -2.85 17.52
N LEU A 298 -6.16 -2.82 18.08
CA LEU A 298 -5.23 -3.93 18.01
C LEU A 298 -5.81 -5.20 18.66
N PHE A 299 -6.47 -5.06 19.81
CA PHE A 299 -7.16 -6.16 20.49
C PHE A 299 -8.25 -6.76 19.61
N THR A 300 -9.11 -5.90 19.02
CA THR A 300 -10.17 -6.35 18.12
C THR A 300 -9.61 -7.09 16.91
N VAL A 301 -8.54 -6.57 16.29
CA VAL A 301 -7.86 -7.20 15.15
C VAL A 301 -7.27 -8.55 15.55
N VAL A 302 -6.55 -8.63 16.68
CA VAL A 302 -5.93 -9.87 17.16
C VAL A 302 -6.99 -10.91 17.52
N ALA A 303 -8.06 -10.52 18.21
CA ALA A 303 -9.15 -11.43 18.57
C ALA A 303 -9.89 -11.96 17.34
N ALA A 304 -10.23 -11.08 16.40
CA ALA A 304 -10.87 -11.46 15.14
C ALA A 304 -9.95 -12.37 14.31
N TYR A 305 -8.66 -12.06 14.21
CA TYR A 305 -7.67 -12.89 13.54
C TYR A 305 -7.56 -14.26 14.22
N ALA A 306 -7.43 -14.32 15.54
CA ALA A 306 -7.34 -15.57 16.28
C ALA A 306 -8.55 -16.46 16.02
N PHE A 307 -9.75 -15.88 16.10
CA PHE A 307 -11.00 -16.59 15.87
C PHE A 307 -11.12 -17.07 14.42
N PHE A 308 -11.07 -16.17 13.45
CA PHE A 308 -11.33 -16.51 12.05
C PHE A 308 -10.20 -17.31 11.38
N PHE A 309 -8.98 -17.26 11.92
CA PHE A 309 -7.82 -17.92 11.33
C PHE A 309 -7.48 -19.26 12.00
N TYR A 310 -7.62 -19.38 13.33
CA TYR A 310 -7.26 -20.62 14.04
C TYR A 310 -8.45 -21.42 14.57
N ILE A 311 -9.55 -20.77 14.94
CA ILE A 311 -10.67 -21.44 15.62
C ILE A 311 -11.76 -21.83 14.63
N PHE A 312 -12.18 -20.89 13.80
CA PHE A 312 -13.33 -21.04 12.91
C PHE A 312 -13.11 -22.08 11.80
N PRO A 313 -11.95 -22.13 11.09
CA PRO A 313 -11.76 -23.09 10.01
C PRO A 313 -11.83 -24.57 10.48
N PRO A 314 -11.14 -24.99 11.56
CA PRO A 314 -11.30 -26.35 12.09
C PRO A 314 -12.75 -26.72 12.43
N ILE A 315 -13.56 -25.77 12.91
CA ILE A 315 -14.98 -26.01 13.18
C ILE A 315 -15.73 -26.29 11.88
N GLU A 316 -15.55 -25.46 10.84
CA GLU A 316 -16.21 -25.67 9.55
C GLU A 316 -15.84 -27.00 8.90
N PHE A 317 -14.57 -27.41 9.00
CA PHE A 317 -14.11 -28.70 8.49
C PHE A 317 -14.67 -29.88 9.30
N SER A 318 -14.70 -29.76 10.64
CA SER A 318 -15.24 -30.80 11.52
C SER A 318 -16.74 -31.01 11.34
N LEU A 319 -17.48 -29.94 11.02
CA LEU A 319 -18.91 -29.98 10.72
C LEU A 319 -19.21 -30.41 9.27
N GLY A 320 -18.20 -30.61 8.42
CA GLY A 320 -18.38 -30.97 7.02
C GLY A 320 -18.95 -29.84 6.15
N ILE A 321 -18.97 -28.60 6.64
CA ILE A 321 -19.43 -27.41 5.89
C ILE A 321 -18.47 -27.10 4.74
N ALA A 322 -17.17 -27.27 4.99
CA ALA A 322 -16.11 -27.17 3.98
C ALA A 322 -15.34 -28.50 3.89
N PRO A 323 -14.86 -28.89 2.70
CA PRO A 323 -14.03 -30.07 2.56
C PRO A 323 -12.69 -29.84 3.29
N PRO A 324 -12.23 -30.78 4.12
CA PRO A 324 -10.98 -30.62 4.85
C PRO A 324 -9.78 -30.59 3.89
N PRO A 325 -8.81 -29.68 4.10
CA PRO A 325 -7.54 -29.70 3.39
C PRO A 325 -6.81 -31.03 3.60
N PRO A 326 -5.92 -31.42 2.68
CA PRO A 326 -4.84 -32.33 2.99
C PRO A 326 -4.07 -31.83 4.22
N PRO A 327 -3.68 -32.71 5.17
CA PRO A 327 -2.79 -32.33 6.27
C PRO A 327 -1.42 -31.90 5.72
N GLY A 328 -0.97 -30.68 6.03
CA GLY A 328 0.34 -30.20 5.54
C GLY A 328 0.75 -28.76 5.90
N GLY A 329 0.08 -28.15 6.88
CA GLY A 329 0.43 -26.81 7.38
C GLY A 329 -0.14 -25.66 6.56
N PHE A 330 0.42 -24.46 6.77
CA PHE A 330 -0.15 -23.20 6.26
C PHE A 330 -0.44 -23.20 4.76
N SER A 331 0.42 -23.78 3.91
CA SER A 331 0.26 -23.71 2.44
C SER A 331 -0.95 -24.50 1.97
N ASP A 332 -1.10 -25.74 2.44
CA ASP A 332 -2.22 -26.60 2.08
C ASP A 332 -3.53 -26.07 2.67
N TRP A 333 -3.49 -25.59 3.92
CA TRP A 333 -4.61 -24.89 4.53
C TRP A 333 -4.99 -23.65 3.72
N TYR A 334 -4.02 -22.82 3.34
CA TYR A 334 -4.25 -21.57 2.62
C TYR A 334 -4.87 -21.85 1.26
N HIS A 335 -4.35 -22.79 0.48
CA HIS A 335 -4.95 -23.14 -0.81
C HIS A 335 -6.35 -23.75 -0.65
N ALA A 336 -6.54 -24.70 0.26
CA ALA A 336 -7.83 -25.35 0.49
C ALA A 336 -8.89 -24.37 1.03
N TYR A 337 -8.59 -23.64 2.10
CA TYR A 337 -9.56 -22.78 2.77
C TYR A 337 -9.79 -21.47 2.02
N LYS A 338 -8.73 -20.85 1.48
CA LYS A 338 -8.84 -19.53 0.82
C LYS A 338 -9.33 -19.62 -0.61
N PHE A 339 -8.96 -20.65 -1.38
CA PHE A 339 -9.30 -20.72 -2.82
C PHE A 339 -10.34 -21.78 -3.14
N TYR A 340 -10.20 -23.00 -2.63
CA TYR A 340 -11.12 -24.09 -2.98
C TYR A 340 -12.43 -24.04 -2.17
N ALA A 341 -12.33 -23.76 -0.87
CA ALA A 341 -13.48 -23.62 0.01
C ALA A 341 -14.19 -22.26 -0.12
N ARG A 342 -13.73 -21.34 -0.99
CA ARG A 342 -14.42 -20.05 -1.23
C ARG A 342 -15.89 -20.18 -1.63
N LYS A 343 -16.28 -21.34 -2.15
CA LYS A 343 -17.65 -21.64 -2.60
C LYS A 343 -18.54 -22.19 -1.48
N VAL A 344 -18.02 -22.46 -0.29
CA VAL A 344 -18.73 -23.15 0.79
C VAL A 344 -18.39 -22.58 2.18
N GLY A 345 -19.35 -22.63 3.09
CA GLY A 345 -19.21 -22.06 4.44
C GLY A 345 -19.09 -20.53 4.48
N LEU A 346 -18.82 -20.00 5.67
CA LEU A 346 -18.53 -18.58 5.86
C LEU A 346 -17.06 -18.35 5.58
N LYS A 347 -16.77 -17.31 4.80
CA LYS A 347 -15.39 -16.96 4.45
C LYS A 347 -15.18 -15.50 4.83
N PRO A 348 -14.90 -15.22 6.12
CA PRO A 348 -14.71 -13.87 6.63
C PRO A 348 -13.74 -13.07 5.78
N GLN A 349 -12.63 -13.70 5.37
CA GLN A 349 -11.71 -13.11 4.42
C GLN A 349 -12.45 -12.68 3.14
N ALA A 350 -13.09 -13.57 2.38
CA ALA A 350 -13.82 -13.18 1.16
C ALA A 350 -14.93 -12.14 1.40
N ILE A 351 -15.63 -12.22 2.54
CA ILE A 351 -16.67 -11.26 2.95
C ILE A 351 -16.07 -9.88 3.15
N PHE A 352 -15.00 -9.74 3.93
CA PHE A 352 -14.36 -8.45 4.21
C PHE A 352 -13.54 -7.93 3.03
N GLU A 353 -12.93 -8.83 2.25
CA GLU A 353 -12.09 -8.55 1.08
C GLU A 353 -12.85 -8.07 -0.15
N THR A 354 -14.09 -8.52 -0.33
CA THR A 354 -14.91 -8.11 -1.48
C THR A 354 -16.09 -7.29 -1.02
N GLY A 355 -16.99 -7.86 -0.22
CA GLY A 355 -18.18 -7.19 0.28
C GLY A 355 -17.89 -6.10 1.31
N GLY A 356 -16.92 -6.30 2.20
CA GLY A 356 -16.60 -5.40 3.31
C GLY A 356 -16.07 -4.07 2.81
N ILE A 357 -15.25 -4.09 1.76
CA ILE A 357 -14.77 -2.88 1.10
C ILE A 357 -15.95 -2.03 0.60
N TRP A 358 -16.92 -2.62 -0.11
CA TRP A 358 -18.11 -1.91 -0.55
C TRP A 358 -19.02 -1.52 0.61
N ALA A 359 -19.12 -2.36 1.63
CA ALA A 359 -19.88 -2.06 2.84
C ALA A 359 -19.29 -0.85 3.57
N PHE A 360 -17.96 -0.68 3.60
CA PHE A 360 -17.31 0.52 4.14
C PHE A 360 -17.68 1.77 3.35
N ALA A 361 -17.66 1.73 2.02
CA ALA A 361 -18.09 2.87 1.20
C ALA A 361 -19.55 3.26 1.47
N ILE A 362 -20.44 2.26 1.54
CA ILE A 362 -21.86 2.48 1.84
C ILE A 362 -22.04 2.99 3.27
N PHE A 363 -21.30 2.43 4.24
CA PHE A 363 -21.30 2.87 5.62
C PHE A 363 -20.83 4.32 5.75
N SER A 364 -19.78 4.70 5.03
CA SER A 364 -19.31 6.09 4.93
C SER A 364 -20.40 7.01 4.41
N ILE A 365 -21.12 6.63 3.34
CA ILE A 365 -22.25 7.44 2.86
C ILE A 365 -23.34 7.57 3.94
N ILE A 366 -23.78 6.47 4.54
CA ILE A 366 -24.94 6.45 5.45
C ILE A 366 -24.64 7.21 6.74
N PHE A 367 -23.49 6.94 7.36
CA PHE A 367 -23.17 7.46 8.69
C PHE A 367 -22.41 8.79 8.65
N HIS A 368 -21.70 9.08 7.55
CA HIS A 368 -20.92 10.32 7.38
C HIS A 368 -21.56 11.29 6.37
N TRP A 369 -22.84 11.13 6.05
CA TRP A 369 -23.56 12.00 5.10
C TRP A 369 -23.50 13.50 5.44
N LYS A 370 -23.38 13.83 6.73
CA LYS A 370 -23.25 15.21 7.20
C LYS A 370 -21.98 15.87 6.66
N TYR A 371 -20.85 15.16 6.67
CA TYR A 371 -19.59 15.67 6.11
C TYR A 371 -19.66 15.81 4.58
N ILE A 372 -20.32 14.87 3.89
CA ILE A 372 -20.57 14.98 2.45
C ILE A 372 -21.35 16.26 2.16
N ARG A 373 -22.40 16.52 2.95
CA ARG A 373 -23.20 17.74 2.83
C ARG A 373 -22.38 19.00 3.13
N GLU A 374 -21.54 18.98 4.15
CA GLU A 374 -20.66 20.11 4.48
C GLU A 374 -19.70 20.44 3.33
N ILE A 375 -19.08 19.44 2.72
CA ILE A 375 -18.22 19.64 1.54
C ILE A 375 -19.02 20.27 0.40
N ILE A 376 -20.25 19.80 0.15
CA ILE A 376 -21.14 20.40 -0.86
C ILE A 376 -21.48 21.86 -0.52
N ASP A 377 -21.71 22.15 0.76
CA ASP A 377 -22.00 23.49 1.24
C ASP A 377 -20.77 24.40 1.12
N TYR A 378 -19.55 23.92 1.38
CA TYR A 378 -18.29 24.66 1.21
C TYR A 378 -18.01 25.06 -0.23
N ILE A 379 -18.44 24.25 -1.20
CA ILE A 379 -18.35 24.63 -2.63
C ILE A 379 -19.21 25.88 -2.91
N LYS A 380 -20.37 26.02 -2.25
CA LYS A 380 -21.29 27.15 -2.46
C LYS A 380 -20.94 28.33 -1.58
N LYS A 381 -20.61 28.07 -0.32
CA LYS A 381 -20.31 29.02 0.75
C LYS A 381 -19.01 28.59 1.43
N PRO A 382 -17.86 29.04 0.89
CA PRO A 382 -16.57 28.69 1.47
C PRO A 382 -16.47 29.11 2.94
N PRO A 383 -15.77 28.33 3.76
CA PRO A 383 -15.50 28.72 5.14
C PRO A 383 -14.61 29.98 5.17
N ALA A 384 -14.76 30.79 6.23
CA ALA A 384 -14.14 32.12 6.29
C ALA A 384 -12.61 32.10 6.24
N ASP A 385 -12.01 31.02 6.73
CA ASP A 385 -10.58 30.76 6.81
C ASP A 385 -10.01 30.00 5.59
N GLU A 386 -10.82 29.72 4.55
CA GLU A 386 -10.42 28.90 3.40
C GLU A 386 -9.08 29.34 2.80
N LYS A 387 -8.88 30.65 2.62
CA LYS A 387 -7.66 31.20 2.00
C LYS A 387 -6.39 30.97 2.82
N GLU A 388 -6.52 30.80 4.13
CA GLU A 388 -5.40 30.60 5.04
C GLU A 388 -5.17 29.12 5.32
N ALA A 389 -6.26 28.34 5.39
CA ALA A 389 -6.22 26.94 5.81
C ALA A 389 -6.04 25.95 4.65
N GLU A 390 -6.50 26.27 3.44
CA GLU A 390 -6.55 25.34 2.31
C GLU A 390 -5.55 25.68 1.19
N PRO A 391 -4.92 24.66 0.56
CA PRO A 391 -4.01 24.89 -0.55
C PRO A 391 -4.71 25.41 -1.81
N LEU A 392 -5.99 25.08 -1.98
CA LEU A 392 -6.85 25.48 -3.09
C LEU A 392 -8.28 25.68 -2.56
N SER A 393 -9.07 26.53 -3.21
CA SER A 393 -10.47 26.69 -2.84
C SER A 393 -11.27 25.41 -3.07
N TYR A 394 -12.32 25.19 -2.27
CA TYR A 394 -13.24 24.05 -2.42
C TYR A 394 -13.87 24.00 -3.82
N LYS A 395 -14.10 25.17 -4.44
CA LYS A 395 -14.55 25.24 -5.83
C LYS A 395 -13.51 24.69 -6.80
N ALA A 396 -12.24 25.05 -6.63
CA ALA A 396 -11.17 24.56 -7.50
C ALA A 396 -10.95 23.06 -7.31
N LEU A 397 -10.92 22.57 -6.06
CA LEU A 397 -10.81 21.16 -5.74
C LEU A 397 -11.97 20.34 -6.31
N PHE A 398 -13.21 20.82 -6.17
CA PHE A 398 -14.37 20.17 -6.76
C PHE A 398 -14.36 20.19 -8.29
N SER A 399 -13.90 21.30 -8.89
CA SER A 399 -13.76 21.39 -10.35
C SER A 399 -12.72 20.39 -10.86
N MET A 400 -11.61 20.24 -10.14
CA MET A 400 -10.58 19.24 -10.43
C MET A 400 -11.14 17.82 -10.31
N PHE A 401 -11.86 17.52 -9.21
CA PHE A 401 -12.54 16.24 -9.01
C PHE A 401 -13.53 15.94 -10.15
N ALA A 402 -14.43 16.87 -10.45
CA ALA A 402 -15.44 16.71 -11.49
C ALA A 402 -14.80 16.53 -12.89
N LEU A 403 -13.75 17.28 -13.20
CA LEU A 403 -13.02 17.15 -14.46
C LEU A 403 -12.41 15.76 -14.61
N PHE A 404 -11.64 15.30 -13.63
CA PHE A 404 -11.02 13.96 -13.69
C PHE A 404 -12.06 12.84 -13.61
N PHE A 405 -13.17 13.06 -12.89
CA PHE A 405 -14.29 12.12 -12.83
C PHE A 405 -14.92 11.91 -14.22
N ILE A 406 -15.22 13.01 -14.93
CA ILE A 406 -15.81 12.96 -16.28
C ILE A 406 -14.84 12.34 -17.27
N ILE A 407 -13.57 12.77 -17.27
CA ILE A 407 -12.54 12.23 -18.17
C ILE A 407 -12.35 10.73 -17.93
N TYR A 408 -12.28 10.30 -16.66
CA TYR A 408 -12.11 8.89 -16.33
C TYR A 408 -13.34 8.05 -16.67
N CYS A 409 -14.56 8.57 -16.46
CA CYS A 409 -15.78 7.91 -16.92
C CYS A 409 -15.78 7.74 -18.44
N GLY A 410 -15.47 8.79 -19.19
CA GLY A 410 -15.37 8.73 -20.65
C GLY A 410 -14.32 7.70 -21.11
N PHE A 411 -13.19 7.66 -20.42
CA PHE A 411 -12.14 6.67 -20.65
C PHE A 411 -12.63 5.24 -20.37
N MET A 412 -13.26 4.96 -19.23
CA MET A 412 -13.85 3.64 -18.92
C MET A 412 -14.90 3.22 -19.95
N ILE A 413 -15.75 4.14 -20.40
CA ILE A 413 -16.76 3.86 -21.42
C ILE A 413 -16.12 3.54 -22.76
N SER A 414 -15.10 4.31 -23.17
CA SER A 414 -14.33 4.03 -24.39
C SER A 414 -13.62 2.67 -24.34
N MET A 415 -13.32 2.22 -23.13
CA MET A 415 -12.75 0.92 -22.82
C MET A 415 -13.78 -0.21 -22.76
N GLY A 416 -15.07 0.04 -22.99
CA GLY A 416 -16.13 -0.96 -23.04
C GLY A 416 -16.92 -1.16 -21.74
N VAL A 417 -16.70 -0.32 -20.72
CA VAL A 417 -17.53 -0.32 -19.51
C VAL A 417 -18.91 0.28 -19.84
N PRO A 418 -20.03 -0.35 -19.43
CA PRO A 418 -21.36 0.22 -19.64
C PRO A 418 -21.49 1.62 -19.03
N ALA A 419 -22.09 2.55 -19.78
CA ALA A 419 -22.16 3.97 -19.40
C ALA A 419 -22.83 4.23 -18.05
N GLY A 420 -23.81 3.41 -17.66
CA GLY A 420 -24.45 3.50 -16.34
C GLY A 420 -23.58 2.96 -15.19
N LEU A 421 -22.70 1.99 -15.47
CA LEU A 421 -21.87 1.34 -14.45
C LEU A 421 -20.60 2.14 -14.14
N ALA A 422 -19.99 2.78 -15.14
CA ALA A 422 -18.77 3.57 -14.96
C ALA A 422 -18.85 4.59 -13.80
N PRO A 423 -19.86 5.49 -13.73
CA PRO A 423 -19.95 6.46 -12.64
C PRO A 423 -20.24 5.82 -11.29
N ILE A 424 -21.02 4.73 -11.24
CA ILE A 424 -21.33 4.01 -9.99
C ILE A 424 -20.06 3.39 -9.42
N LEU A 425 -19.30 2.67 -10.25
CA LEU A 425 -18.03 2.08 -9.84
C LEU A 425 -17.05 3.16 -9.37
N LEU A 426 -16.98 4.28 -10.10
CA LEU A 426 -16.07 5.37 -9.76
C LEU A 426 -16.40 6.01 -8.41
N ILE A 427 -17.67 6.31 -8.15
CA ILE A 427 -18.13 6.87 -6.86
C ILE A 427 -17.83 5.91 -5.73
N LEU A 428 -18.22 4.64 -5.88
CA LEU A 428 -18.00 3.66 -4.83
C LEU A 428 -16.51 3.46 -4.55
N THR A 429 -15.66 3.48 -5.59
CA THR A 429 -14.22 3.31 -5.42
C THR A 429 -13.59 4.53 -4.76
N CYS A 430 -14.03 5.76 -5.05
CA CYS A 430 -13.59 6.94 -4.29
C CYS A 430 -13.95 6.85 -2.81
N LEU A 431 -15.11 6.29 -2.45
CA LEU A 431 -15.58 6.21 -1.06
C LEU A 431 -14.95 5.08 -0.24
N ILE A 432 -14.25 4.16 -0.90
CA ILE A 432 -13.46 3.10 -0.26
C ILE A 432 -12.18 3.66 0.36
N PHE A 433 -11.61 4.70 -0.27
CA PHE A 433 -10.34 5.32 0.08
C PHE A 433 -10.55 6.69 0.71
#